data_AF-A0AAJ4A207-F1
#
_entry.id   AF-A0AAJ4A207-F1
#
_cell.length_a   1.000
_cell.length_b   1.000
_cell.length_c   1.000
_cell.angle_alpha   90.00
_cell.angle_beta   90.00
_cell.angle_gamma   90.00
#
_symmetry.space_group_name_H-M   'P 1'
#
loop_
_entity.id
_entity.type
_entity.pdbx_description
1 polymer ?
#
loop_
_entity_poly.entity_id
_entity_poly.type
_entity_poly.pdbx_seq_one_letter_code
_entity_poly.pdbx_strand_id
1 'polypeptide(L)'
;MRVKHKLLKEYPLQGRKTLIIGTFNPDVACNDAEFFYGRAKNFFWRLLPEVFGKESLKGDVQKQKEFLMQHDIELSDLILSVEMSEKDICSYGDDKLKEVIEWNTPNILKTLSKGKTKEVYFTRKSFDKNVQNIRDEIYKIKEFCDKNGIKFGFLPTPSRFYSEKKLQEWRSAFN
;
A
#
# COMPACT_ATOMS: atom_id res chain seq x y z
N MET A 1 -15.11 8.28 -15.51
CA MET A 1 -15.88 7.22 -14.82
C MET A 1 -15.38 7.03 -13.41
N ARG A 2 -16.30 6.72 -12.48
CA ARG A 2 -15.96 6.40 -11.09
C ARG A 2 -15.41 4.99 -10.97
N VAL A 3 -14.18 4.86 -10.50
CA VAL A 3 -13.50 3.59 -10.22
C VAL A 3 -13.39 3.40 -8.71
N LYS A 4 -13.83 2.24 -8.21
CA LYS A 4 -13.76 1.88 -6.79
C LYS A 4 -12.55 0.99 -6.51
N HIS A 5 -12.19 0.87 -5.24
CA HIS A 5 -11.18 -0.08 -4.78
C HIS A 5 -11.71 -1.52 -4.85
N LYS A 6 -10.86 -2.44 -5.33
CA LYS A 6 -11.21 -3.85 -5.55
C LYS A 6 -11.27 -4.71 -4.28
N LEU A 7 -10.37 -4.47 -3.32
CA LEU A 7 -10.07 -5.44 -2.24
C LEU A 7 -10.44 -4.96 -0.82
N LEU A 8 -10.53 -3.65 -0.56
CA LEU A 8 -10.67 -3.13 0.82
C LEU A 8 -11.95 -3.57 1.54
N LYS A 9 -13.00 -3.95 0.81
CA LYS A 9 -14.23 -4.50 1.40
C LYS A 9 -14.03 -5.92 1.92
N GLU A 10 -13.27 -6.75 1.20
CA GLU A 10 -13.00 -8.14 1.57
C GLU A 10 -11.92 -8.24 2.66
N TYR A 11 -11.01 -7.26 2.68
CA TYR A 11 -9.88 -7.22 3.62
C TYR A 11 -9.91 -5.93 4.47
N PRO A 12 -10.89 -5.79 5.39
CA PRO A 12 -10.96 -4.63 6.27
C PRO A 12 -9.86 -4.67 7.32
N LEU A 13 -9.32 -3.49 7.64
CA LEU A 13 -8.32 -3.31 8.69
C LEU A 13 -8.83 -3.83 10.05
N GLN A 14 -8.03 -4.68 10.68
CA GLN A 14 -8.34 -5.28 11.99
C GLN A 14 -7.52 -4.65 13.12
N GLY A 15 -6.39 -4.03 12.79
CA GLY A 15 -5.39 -3.61 13.75
C GLY A 15 -4.34 -4.72 13.92
N ARG A 16 -3.16 -4.49 13.37
CA ARG A 16 -1.95 -5.30 13.50
C ARG A 16 -0.79 -4.41 13.93
N LYS A 17 0.32 -5.01 14.39
CA LYS A 17 1.54 -4.29 14.78
C LYS A 17 2.05 -3.41 13.65
N THR A 18 2.07 -3.92 12.42
CA THR A 18 2.57 -3.19 11.25
C THR A 18 1.48 -3.03 10.21
N LEU A 19 1.29 -1.80 9.72
CA LEU A 19 0.39 -1.48 8.61
C LEU A 19 1.21 -1.02 7.40
N ILE A 20 1.02 -1.67 6.25
CA ILE A 20 1.63 -1.24 4.99
C ILE A 20 0.55 -0.71 4.05
N ILE A 21 0.71 0.54 3.62
CA ILE A 21 -0.26 1.30 2.82
C ILE A 21 0.27 1.43 1.39
N GLY A 22 -0.53 1.00 0.40
CA GLY A 22 -0.34 1.33 -1.01
C GLY A 22 -1.23 2.48 -1.46
N THR A 23 -1.16 2.82 -2.74
CA THR A 23 -1.93 3.96 -3.27
C THR A 23 -3.38 3.56 -3.58
N PHE A 24 -3.57 2.64 -4.53
CA PHE A 24 -4.89 2.25 -5.03
C PHE A 24 -4.84 0.92 -5.82
N ASN A 25 -5.86 0.08 -5.64
CA ASN A 25 -6.08 -1.15 -6.40
C ASN A 25 -7.47 -1.06 -7.10
N PRO A 26 -7.53 -0.72 -8.40
CA PRO A 26 -8.78 -0.39 -9.09
C PRO A 26 -9.63 -1.62 -9.41
N ASP A 27 -10.93 -1.55 -9.16
CA ASP A 27 -11.91 -2.58 -9.54
C ASP A 27 -12.31 -2.44 -11.01
N VAL A 28 -11.48 -3.00 -11.90
CA VAL A 28 -11.58 -2.83 -13.35
C VAL A 28 -11.17 -4.12 -14.06
N ALA A 29 -11.73 -4.38 -15.25
CA ALA A 29 -11.57 -5.65 -15.96
C ALA A 29 -10.10 -6.05 -16.24
N CYS A 30 -9.23 -5.08 -16.52
CA CYS A 30 -7.81 -5.35 -16.78
C CYS A 30 -6.98 -5.65 -15.51
N ASN A 31 -7.56 -5.49 -14.32
CA ASN A 31 -6.87 -5.79 -13.06
C ASN A 31 -7.19 -7.22 -12.59
N ASP A 32 -6.26 -8.13 -12.88
CA ASP A 32 -6.30 -9.54 -12.53
C ASP A 32 -5.89 -9.87 -11.09
N ALA A 33 -5.47 -8.88 -10.29
CA ALA A 33 -4.96 -9.14 -8.95
C ALA A 33 -6.04 -9.70 -8.02
N GLU A 34 -5.78 -10.88 -7.46
CA GLU A 34 -6.65 -11.56 -6.47
C GLU A 34 -6.36 -11.11 -5.03
N PHE A 35 -5.20 -10.49 -4.81
CA PHE A 35 -4.79 -9.98 -3.51
C PHE A 35 -3.97 -8.68 -3.65
N PHE A 36 -3.68 -8.00 -2.54
CA PHE A 36 -2.90 -6.77 -2.54
C PHE A 36 -1.55 -6.99 -3.24
N TYR A 37 -1.12 -6.01 -4.03
CA TYR A 37 0.13 -6.09 -4.81
C TYR A 37 0.25 -7.34 -5.71
N GLY A 38 -0.86 -7.98 -6.10
CA GLY A 38 -0.86 -9.23 -6.86
C GLY A 38 -0.49 -9.11 -8.35
N ARG A 39 -0.48 -7.90 -8.94
CA ARG A 39 -0.22 -7.71 -10.37
C ARG A 39 1.17 -8.20 -10.78
N ALA A 40 1.29 -8.78 -11.97
CA ALA A 40 2.53 -9.38 -12.48
C ALA A 40 3.76 -8.44 -12.49
N LYS A 41 3.58 -7.12 -12.68
CA LYS A 41 4.69 -6.14 -12.63
C LYS A 41 4.95 -5.57 -11.23
N ASN A 42 4.35 -6.14 -10.19
CA ASN A 42 4.58 -5.77 -8.80
C ASN A 42 5.54 -6.78 -8.15
N PHE A 43 6.46 -6.28 -7.33
CA PHE A 43 7.52 -7.03 -6.67
C PHE A 43 7.39 -7.00 -5.14
N PHE A 44 6.24 -6.56 -4.61
CA PHE A 44 5.99 -6.53 -3.17
C PHE A 44 6.20 -7.90 -2.53
N TRP A 45 5.60 -8.94 -3.11
CA TRP A 45 5.73 -10.34 -2.67
C TRP A 45 7.07 -10.99 -3.01
N ARG A 46 8.03 -10.20 -3.49
CA ARG A 46 9.44 -10.57 -3.55
C ARG A 46 10.23 -9.77 -2.51
N LEU A 47 10.07 -8.45 -2.52
CA LEU A 47 10.79 -7.53 -1.63
C LEU A 47 10.48 -7.77 -0.15
N LEU A 48 9.20 -7.83 0.23
CA LEU A 48 8.82 -7.96 1.63
C LEU A 48 9.33 -9.29 2.23
N PRO A 49 9.09 -10.48 1.63
CA PRO A 49 9.68 -11.72 2.17
C PRO A 49 11.20 -11.70 2.28
N GLU A 50 11.91 -11.15 1.28
CA GLU A 50 13.38 -11.06 1.28
C GLU A 50 13.94 -10.13 2.38
N VAL A 51 13.17 -9.14 2.86
CA VAL A 51 13.51 -8.35 4.06
C VAL A 51 13.59 -9.25 5.29
N PHE A 52 12.73 -10.27 5.39
CA PHE A 52 12.69 -11.24 6.48
C PHE A 52 13.51 -12.51 6.20
N GLY A 53 14.38 -12.48 5.17
CA GLY A 53 15.21 -13.62 4.79
C GLY A 53 14.41 -14.82 4.25
N LYS A 54 13.23 -14.57 3.66
CA LYS A 54 12.36 -15.58 3.04
C LYS A 54 12.38 -15.47 1.53
N GLU A 55 12.05 -16.57 0.86
CA GLU A 55 11.88 -16.63 -0.59
C GLU A 55 10.64 -15.85 -1.05
N SER A 56 10.59 -15.53 -2.35
CA SER A 56 9.43 -14.83 -2.92
C SER A 56 8.15 -15.65 -2.80
N LEU A 57 7.07 -14.99 -2.39
CA LEU A 57 5.72 -15.54 -2.26
C LEU A 57 4.81 -15.15 -3.43
N LYS A 58 5.40 -14.64 -4.53
CA LYS A 58 4.64 -14.14 -5.67
C LYS A 58 3.86 -15.27 -6.34
N GLY A 59 2.56 -15.06 -6.51
CA GLY A 59 1.66 -16.05 -7.13
C GLY A 59 1.02 -17.04 -6.15
N ASP A 60 1.35 -16.99 -4.85
CA ASP A 60 0.77 -17.87 -3.83
C ASP A 60 0.04 -17.05 -2.77
N VAL A 61 -1.23 -16.74 -3.00
CA VAL A 61 -2.05 -15.90 -2.10
C VAL A 61 -2.19 -16.50 -0.71
N GLN A 62 -2.22 -17.83 -0.60
CA GLN A 62 -2.34 -18.51 0.68
C GLN A 62 -1.09 -18.27 1.54
N LYS A 63 0.11 -18.50 0.99
CA LYS A 63 1.36 -18.21 1.69
C LYS A 63 1.54 -16.73 2.00
N GLN A 64 1.07 -15.83 1.13
CA GLN A 64 1.08 -14.39 1.38
C GLN A 64 0.27 -14.03 2.64
N LYS A 65 -0.94 -14.58 2.78
CA LYS A 65 -1.80 -14.36 3.95
C LYS A 65 -1.18 -14.94 5.23
N GLU A 66 -0.62 -16.15 5.15
CA GLU A 66 0.09 -16.78 6.28
C GLU A 66 1.30 -15.96 6.73
N PHE A 67 2.11 -15.48 5.78
CA PHE A 67 3.25 -14.62 6.05
C PHE A 67 2.84 -13.34 6.78
N LEU A 68 1.80 -12.64 6.29
CA LEU A 68 1.28 -11.45 6.95
C LEU A 68 0.83 -11.74 8.38
N MET A 69 0.16 -12.86 8.60
CA MET A 69 -0.29 -13.28 9.93
C MET A 69 0.87 -13.57 10.87
N GLN A 70 1.87 -14.32 10.41
CA GLN A 70 3.07 -14.69 11.18
C GLN A 70 3.90 -13.47 11.60
N HIS A 71 3.93 -12.44 10.77
CA HIS A 71 4.69 -11.21 11.03
C HIS A 71 3.86 -10.07 11.65
N ASP A 72 2.57 -10.32 11.96
CA ASP A 72 1.59 -9.33 12.45
C ASP A 72 1.56 -8.05 11.59
N ILE A 73 1.47 -8.26 10.26
CA ILE A 73 1.36 -7.23 9.23
C ILE A 73 -0.06 -7.23 8.67
N GLU A 74 -0.66 -6.06 8.46
CA GLU A 74 -1.83 -5.87 7.61
C GLU A 74 -1.54 -4.92 6.45
N LEU A 75 -2.33 -5.06 5.38
CA LEU A 75 -2.21 -4.27 4.16
C LEU A 75 -3.47 -3.43 3.96
N SER A 76 -3.29 -2.24 3.39
CA SER A 76 -4.37 -1.38 2.95
C SER A 76 -3.90 -0.49 1.80
N ASP A 77 -4.81 0.28 1.23
CA ASP A 77 -4.52 1.36 0.29
C ASP A 77 -5.13 2.68 0.77
N LEU A 78 -4.60 3.80 0.27
CA LEU A 78 -4.98 5.15 0.66
C LEU A 78 -6.31 5.60 0.03
N ILE A 79 -6.63 5.13 -1.17
CA ILE A 79 -7.79 5.59 -1.96
C ILE A 79 -8.91 4.54 -1.95
N LEU A 80 -10.15 4.99 -1.73
CA LEU A 80 -11.36 4.15 -1.82
C LEU A 80 -12.03 4.27 -3.19
N SER A 81 -12.09 5.48 -3.76
CA SER A 81 -12.57 5.68 -5.12
C SER A 81 -12.02 6.95 -5.76
N VAL A 82 -11.97 6.95 -7.08
CA VAL A 82 -11.37 8.01 -7.91
C VAL A 82 -12.17 8.16 -9.21
N GLU A 83 -12.22 9.36 -9.75
CA GLU A 83 -12.71 9.62 -11.11
C GLU A 83 -11.54 9.46 -12.09
N MET A 84 -11.70 8.59 -13.10
CA MET A 84 -10.68 8.31 -14.10
C MET A 84 -11.25 8.30 -15.51
N SER A 85 -10.43 8.69 -16.48
CA SER A 85 -10.79 8.54 -17.89
C SER A 85 -10.60 7.10 -18.36
N GLU A 86 -11.37 6.65 -19.36
CA GLU A 86 -11.28 5.27 -19.87
C GLU A 86 -9.88 4.91 -20.38
N LYS A 87 -9.19 5.86 -21.04
CA LYS A 87 -7.82 5.67 -21.53
C LYS A 87 -6.78 5.42 -20.42
N ASP A 88 -7.07 5.86 -19.19
CA ASP A 88 -6.13 5.76 -18.08
C ASP A 88 -6.36 4.51 -17.21
N ILE A 89 -7.48 3.81 -17.39
CA ILE A 89 -7.98 2.78 -16.46
C ILE A 89 -7.03 1.60 -16.27
N CYS A 90 -6.24 1.24 -17.29
CA CYS A 90 -5.26 0.15 -17.26
C CYS A 90 -3.81 0.66 -17.22
N SER A 91 -3.59 1.96 -17.05
CA SER A 91 -2.23 2.53 -16.96
C SER A 91 -1.57 2.26 -15.60
N TYR A 92 -2.40 2.18 -14.55
CA TYR A 92 -2.01 2.01 -13.15
C TYR A 92 -0.92 2.96 -12.64
N GLY A 93 -0.78 4.12 -13.29
CA GLY A 93 0.10 5.19 -12.84
C GLY A 93 -0.63 6.04 -11.81
N ASP A 94 -0.03 6.20 -10.63
CA ASP A 94 -0.57 7.10 -9.61
C ASP A 94 -0.68 8.56 -10.11
N ASP A 95 0.08 8.95 -11.13
CA ASP A 95 -0.02 10.27 -11.78
C ASP A 95 -1.38 10.50 -12.47
N LYS A 96 -2.18 9.45 -12.66
CA LYS A 96 -3.55 9.53 -13.19
C LYS A 96 -4.62 9.69 -12.12
N LEU A 97 -4.26 9.53 -10.84
CA LEU A 97 -5.21 9.56 -9.72
C LEU A 97 -5.42 10.99 -9.21
N LYS A 98 -5.86 11.89 -10.08
CA LYS A 98 -6.01 13.33 -9.77
C LYS A 98 -7.27 13.64 -8.98
N GLU A 99 -8.39 13.09 -9.43
CA GLU A 99 -9.72 13.40 -8.93
C GLU A 99 -10.18 12.31 -7.96
N VAL A 100 -9.53 12.27 -6.78
CA VAL A 100 -9.90 11.30 -5.74
C VAL A 100 -11.24 11.72 -5.14
N ILE A 101 -12.21 10.80 -5.20
CA ILE A 101 -13.57 11.01 -4.69
C ILE A 101 -13.61 10.69 -3.19
N GLU A 102 -12.91 9.63 -2.78
CA GLU A 102 -12.99 9.12 -1.42
C GLU A 102 -11.65 8.56 -0.95
N TRP A 103 -11.19 9.05 0.21
CA TRP A 103 -9.96 8.62 0.86
C TRP A 103 -10.26 7.62 1.98
N ASN A 104 -9.40 6.61 2.13
CA ASN A 104 -9.48 5.62 3.20
C ASN A 104 -8.90 6.15 4.53
N THR A 105 -8.36 7.37 4.54
CA THR A 105 -7.71 8.00 5.70
C THR A 105 -8.54 7.92 6.97
N PRO A 106 -9.86 8.24 7.01
CA PRO A 106 -10.64 8.17 8.25
C PRO A 106 -10.65 6.76 8.87
N ASN A 107 -10.75 5.72 8.04
CA ASN A 107 -10.74 4.33 8.48
C ASN A 107 -9.34 3.88 8.95
N ILE A 108 -8.28 4.33 8.28
CA ILE A 108 -6.90 4.12 8.72
C ILE A 108 -6.68 4.76 10.08
N LEU A 109 -6.99 6.05 10.24
CA LEU A 109 -6.82 6.77 11.50
C LEU A 109 -7.64 6.15 12.65
N LYS A 110 -8.88 5.72 12.38
CA LYS A 110 -9.72 4.97 13.33
C LYS A 110 -9.08 3.65 13.76
N THR A 111 -8.33 2.99 12.89
CA THR A 111 -7.63 1.75 13.24
C THR A 111 -6.39 2.05 14.06
N LEU A 112 -5.61 3.06 13.67
CA LEU A 112 -4.41 3.47 14.41
C LEU A 112 -4.73 3.93 15.84
N SER A 113 -5.87 4.61 16.04
CA SER A 113 -6.29 5.07 17.37
C SER A 113 -6.61 3.95 18.36
N LYS A 114 -6.77 2.71 17.90
CA LYS A 114 -6.93 1.52 18.78
C LYS A 114 -5.62 1.14 19.49
N GLY A 115 -4.47 1.71 19.08
CA GLY A 115 -3.18 1.59 19.79
C GLY A 115 -2.40 0.30 19.55
N LYS A 116 -2.92 -0.65 18.75
CA LYS A 116 -2.20 -1.91 18.42
C LYS A 116 -1.07 -1.68 17.41
N THR A 117 -1.28 -0.82 16.42
CA THR A 117 -0.29 -0.51 15.39
C THR A 117 0.86 0.32 15.95
N LYS A 118 2.08 -0.16 15.72
CA LYS A 118 3.34 0.46 16.16
C LYS A 118 4.13 1.03 15.00
N GLU A 119 3.90 0.53 13.80
CA GLU A 119 4.66 0.89 12.61
C GLU A 119 3.73 1.01 11.40
N VAL A 120 3.91 2.07 10.61
CA VAL A 120 3.18 2.34 9.36
C VAL A 120 4.19 2.60 8.26
N TYR A 121 3.99 1.95 7.11
CA TYR A 121 4.82 2.16 5.94
C TYR A 121 3.98 2.52 4.72
N PHE A 122 4.35 3.55 3.99
CA PHE A 122 3.74 3.88 2.70
C PHE A 122 4.65 3.45 1.55
N THR A 123 4.13 2.67 0.59
CA THR A 123 4.91 2.08 -0.52
C THR A 123 5.27 3.05 -1.63
N ARG A 124 5.46 4.33 -1.27
CA ARG A 124 5.93 5.39 -2.14
C ARG A 124 6.71 6.42 -1.34
N LYS A 125 7.92 6.75 -1.82
CA LYS A 125 8.79 7.77 -1.22
C LYS A 125 8.98 9.05 -2.06
N SER A 126 8.51 9.05 -3.30
CA SER A 126 8.72 10.16 -4.25
C SER A 126 7.41 10.81 -4.65
N PHE A 127 7.30 12.12 -4.46
CA PHE A 127 6.09 12.90 -4.73
C PHE A 127 6.40 14.04 -5.69
N ASP A 128 6.34 13.76 -6.99
CA ASP A 128 6.42 14.81 -8.00
C ASP A 128 5.13 15.66 -8.03
N LYS A 129 5.12 16.71 -8.85
CA LYS A 129 3.97 17.61 -9.00
C LYS A 129 2.66 16.91 -9.38
N ASN A 130 2.73 15.69 -9.91
CA ASN A 130 1.56 14.96 -10.35
C ASN A 130 0.87 14.13 -9.27
N VAL A 131 1.42 14.06 -8.06
CA VAL A 131 0.85 13.25 -6.96
C VAL A 131 0.80 14.03 -5.65
N GLN A 132 0.64 15.35 -5.72
CA GLN A 132 0.57 16.20 -4.53
C GLN A 132 -0.67 15.88 -3.68
N ASN A 133 -1.81 15.57 -4.29
CA ASN A 133 -2.99 15.12 -3.55
C ASN A 133 -2.72 13.86 -2.70
N ILE A 134 -1.99 12.89 -3.25
CA ILE A 134 -1.58 11.67 -2.52
C ILE A 134 -0.59 12.01 -1.42
N ARG A 135 0.36 12.93 -1.68
CA ARG A 135 1.31 13.44 -0.68
C ARG A 135 0.56 14.07 0.49
N ASP A 136 -0.30 15.03 0.21
CA ASP A 136 -1.02 15.79 1.23
C ASP A 136 -1.88 14.86 2.08
N GLU A 137 -2.51 13.87 1.46
CA GLU A 137 -3.32 12.89 2.18
C GLU A 137 -2.49 11.95 3.07
N ILE A 138 -1.39 11.37 2.56
CA ILE A 138 -0.56 10.47 3.37
C ILE A 138 0.14 11.21 4.52
N TYR A 139 0.44 12.50 4.35
CA TYR A 139 1.02 13.31 5.42
C TYR A 139 0.06 13.51 6.60
N LYS A 140 -1.27 13.50 6.40
CA LYS A 140 -2.24 13.48 7.52
C LYS A 140 -2.07 12.23 8.39
N ILE A 141 -1.84 11.07 7.76
CA ILE A 141 -1.57 9.81 8.47
C ILE A 141 -0.21 9.87 9.16
N LYS A 142 0.81 10.40 8.48
CA LYS A 142 2.14 10.61 9.07
C LYS A 142 2.07 11.50 10.32
N GLU A 143 1.41 12.65 10.24
CA GLU A 143 1.26 13.57 11.37
C GLU A 143 0.53 12.92 12.55
N PHE A 144 -0.50 12.11 12.27
CA PHE A 144 -1.14 11.32 13.31
C PHE A 144 -0.17 10.32 13.94
N CYS A 145 0.63 9.62 13.14
CA CYS A 145 1.63 8.67 13.63
C CYS A 145 2.67 9.37 14.53
N ASP A 146 3.22 10.50 14.07
CA ASP A 146 4.19 11.30 14.82
C ASP A 146 3.63 11.73 16.19
N LYS A 147 2.37 12.19 16.23
CA LYS A 147 1.68 12.61 17.47
C LYS A 147 1.42 11.47 18.45
N ASN A 148 1.32 10.23 17.97
CA ASN A 148 0.95 9.05 18.76
C ASN A 148 2.12 8.08 18.97
N GLY A 149 3.35 8.47 18.65
CA GLY A 149 4.53 7.62 18.82
C GLY A 149 4.53 6.36 17.96
N ILE A 150 3.86 6.40 16.80
CA ILE A 150 3.83 5.31 15.81
C ILE A 150 4.96 5.59 14.80
N LYS A 151 5.86 4.62 14.59
CA LYS A 151 6.93 4.73 13.58
C LYS A 151 6.28 4.86 12.20
N PHE A 152 6.68 5.86 11.43
CA PHE A 152 6.22 6.04 10.05
C PHE A 152 7.40 6.03 9.08
N GLY A 153 7.31 5.23 8.01
CA GLY A 153 8.35 5.13 6.98
C GLY A 153 7.79 5.23 5.56
N PHE A 154 8.59 5.80 4.66
CA PHE A 154 8.34 5.72 3.22
C PHE A 154 9.22 4.66 2.57
N LEU A 155 8.64 3.81 1.73
CA LEU A 155 9.34 2.76 0.99
C LEU A 155 9.43 3.11 -0.51
N PRO A 156 10.48 2.68 -1.22
CA PRO A 156 10.48 2.75 -2.68
C PRO A 156 9.38 1.84 -3.24
N THR A 157 8.72 2.30 -4.31
CA THR A 157 7.60 1.56 -4.90
C THR A 157 8.00 0.13 -5.32
N PRO A 158 7.20 -0.88 -4.95
CA PRO A 158 7.43 -2.26 -5.37
C PRO A 158 7.02 -2.48 -6.84
N SER A 159 6.46 -1.49 -7.51
CA SER A 159 6.05 -1.61 -8.91
C SER A 159 7.23 -1.56 -9.90
N ARG A 160 6.98 -2.10 -11.10
CA ARG A 160 7.79 -2.04 -12.34
C ARG A 160 9.06 -2.90 -12.35
N PHE A 161 9.92 -2.80 -11.34
CA PHE A 161 11.19 -3.54 -11.33
C PHE A 161 11.69 -3.87 -9.92
N TYR A 162 12.55 -4.87 -9.84
CA TYR A 162 13.33 -5.26 -8.66
C TYR A 162 14.80 -4.83 -8.83
N SER A 163 15.45 -4.46 -7.72
CA SER A 163 16.91 -4.25 -7.68
C SER A 163 17.44 -4.41 -6.26
N GLU A 164 18.73 -4.76 -6.12
CA GLU A 164 19.36 -4.90 -4.81
C GLU A 164 19.30 -3.59 -4.01
N LYS A 165 19.54 -2.45 -4.66
CA LYS A 165 19.39 -1.13 -4.02
C LYS A 165 17.98 -0.95 -3.42
N LYS A 166 16.93 -1.37 -4.14
CA LYS A 166 15.56 -1.27 -3.66
C LYS A 166 15.33 -2.20 -2.46
N LEU A 167 15.86 -3.41 -2.50
CA LEU A 167 15.80 -4.33 -1.36
C LEU A 167 16.51 -3.76 -0.12
N GLN A 168 17.69 -3.17 -0.29
CA GLN A 168 18.43 -2.56 0.82
C GLN A 168 17.67 -1.40 1.45
N GLU A 169 17.05 -0.53 0.63
CA GLU A 169 16.18 0.53 1.16
C GLU A 169 14.97 -0.01 1.93
N TRP A 170 14.38 -1.13 1.49
CA TRP A 170 13.34 -1.81 2.26
C TRP A 170 13.88 -2.34 3.59
N ARG A 171 15.03 -3.02 3.59
CA ARG A 171 15.66 -3.52 4.83
C ARG A 171 15.94 -2.40 5.83
N SER A 172 16.48 -1.28 5.37
CA SER A 172 16.75 -0.12 6.23
C SER A 172 15.51 0.48 6.89
N ALA A 173 14.33 0.34 6.27
CA ALA A 173 13.10 0.87 6.84
C ALA A 173 12.49 -0.03 7.92
N PHE A 174 12.67 -1.35 7.83
CA PHE A 174 12.16 -2.33 8.78
C PHE A 174 13.08 -2.57 9.99
N ASN A 175 14.37 -2.24 9.88
CA ASN A 175 15.28 -2.13 11.03
C ASN A 175 14.96 -0.89 11.89
#